data_AF-M5U2B2-F1
#
_entry.id   AF-M5U2B2-F1
#
_cell.length_a   1.000
_cell.length_b   1.000
_cell.length_c   1.000
_cell.angle_alpha   90.00
_cell.angle_beta   90.00
_cell.angle_gamma   90.00
#
_symmetry.space_group_name_H-M   'P 1'
#
loop_
_entity.id
_entity.type
_entity.pdbx_description
1 polymer ?
#
loop_
_entity_poly.entity_id
_entity_poly.type
_entity_poly.pdbx_seq_one_letter_code
_entity_poly.pdbx_strand_id
1 'polypeptide(L)' 'MDVFELHRDVIRDYSAYTRSFIRIGDQRVEEAVRREIDEGLLWPEPLLQLNPSFEPGESIEQLINQGLLHETCGQIFR' A
#
# COMPACT_ATOMS: atom_id res chain seq x y z
N MET A 1 0.13 -8.21 -14.37
CA MET A 1 -0.40 -8.14 -13.00
C MET A 1 -1.23 -6.88 -12.91
N ASP A 2 -2.55 -7.01 -12.83
CA ASP A 2 -3.45 -5.89 -12.57
C ASP A 2 -3.48 -5.63 -11.05
N VAL A 3 -2.89 -4.52 -10.63
CA VAL A 3 -2.82 -4.13 -9.20
C VAL A 3 -4.21 -3.89 -8.61
N PHE A 4 -5.17 -3.47 -9.42
CA PHE A 4 -6.55 -3.25 -8.99
C PHE A 4 -7.29 -4.58 -8.82
N GLU A 5 -7.01 -5.56 -9.67
CA GLU A 5 -7.56 -6.92 -9.51
C GLU A 5 -7.04 -7.58 -8.23
N LEU A 6 -5.73 -7.52 -8.00
CA LEU A 6 -5.12 -8.02 -6.77
C LEU A 6 -5.72 -7.36 -5.52
N HIS A 7 -5.92 -6.03 -5.56
CA HIS A 7 -6.54 -5.31 -4.45
C HIS A 7 -7.97 -5.81 -4.18
N ARG A 8 -8.81 -5.97 -5.22
CA ARG A 8 -10.17 -6.50 -5.07
C ARG A 8 -10.20 -7.89 -4.46
N ASP A 9 -9.29 -8.77 -4.90
CA ASP A 9 -9.20 -10.14 -4.37
C ASP A 9 -8.80 -10.15 -2.89
N VAL A 10 -7.80 -9.35 -2.51
CA VAL A 10 -7.35 -9.24 -1.10
C VAL A 10 -8.49 -8.72 -0.21
N ILE A 11 -9.20 -7.68 -0.63
CA ILE A 11 -10.33 -7.12 0.13
C ILE A 11 -11.45 -8.15 0.28
N ARG A 12 -11.78 -8.91 -0.78
CA ARG A 12 -12.81 -9.96 -0.73
C ARG A 12 -12.47 -11.01 0.33
N ASP A 13 -11.27 -11.55 0.27
CA ASP A 13 -10.87 -12.67 1.13
C ASP A 13 -10.77 -12.23 2.60
N TYR A 14 -10.25 -11.03 2.84
CA TYR A 14 -10.16 -10.46 4.17
C TYR A 14 -11.54 -10.10 4.75
N SER A 15 -12.46 -9.57 3.94
CA SER A 15 -13.84 -9.31 4.33
C SER A 15 -14.58 -10.59 4.74
N ALA A 16 -14.43 -11.67 3.97
CA ALA A 16 -14.99 -12.97 4.31
C ALA A 16 -14.45 -13.51 5.64
N TYR A 17 -13.13 -13.38 5.85
CA TYR A 17 -12.48 -13.79 7.09
C TYR A 17 -13.00 -13.01 8.31
N THR A 18 -13.02 -11.68 8.26
CA THR A 18 -13.48 -10.85 9.39
C THR A 18 -14.95 -11.10 9.73
N ARG A 19 -15.82 -11.26 8.73
CA ARG A 19 -17.25 -11.57 8.93
C ARG A 19 -17.45 -12.91 9.66
N SER A 20 -16.54 -13.87 9.49
CA SER A 20 -16.67 -15.19 10.13
C SER A 20 -16.62 -15.13 11.66
N PHE A 21 -16.05 -14.06 12.24
CA PHE A 21 -15.97 -13.86 13.69
C PHE A 21 -17.17 -13.10 14.27
N ILE A 22 -17.99 -12.50 13.43
CA ILE A 22 -19.12 -11.66 13.87
C ILE A 22 -20.37 -12.53 13.94
N ARG A 23 -20.79 -12.84 15.17
CA ARG A 23 -22.10 -13.45 15.46
C ARG A 23 -22.92 -12.51 16.32
N ILE A 24 -24.03 -12.04 15.77
CA ILE A 24 -24.94 -11.11 16.43
C ILE A 24 -26.30 -11.80 16.53
N GLY A 25 -26.85 -11.89 17.74
CA GLY A 25 -28.14 -12.54 17.97
C GLY A 25 -29.36 -11.66 17.70
N ASP A 26 -29.18 -10.34 17.70
CA ASP A 26 -30.23 -9.36 17.38
C ASP A 26 -30.19 -9.02 15.89
N GLN A 27 -31.27 -9.32 15.18
CA GLN A 27 -31.36 -9.14 13.74
C GLN A 27 -31.18 -7.67 13.30
N ARG A 28 -31.72 -6.72 14.07
CA ARG A 28 -31.62 -5.29 13.74
C ARG A 28 -30.17 -4.81 13.86
N VAL A 29 -29.45 -5.32 14.87
CA VAL A 29 -28.02 -5.02 15.06
C VAL A 29 -27.20 -5.70 13.96
N GLU A 30 -27.53 -6.94 13.59
CA GLU A 30 -26.84 -7.66 12.51
C GLU A 30 -26.98 -6.91 11.16
N GLU A 31 -28.20 -6.48 10.82
CA GLU A 31 -28.47 -5.72 9.60
C GLU A 31 -27.71 -4.40 9.56
N ALA A 32 -27.69 -3.67 10.68
CA ALA A 32 -26.93 -2.43 10.78
C ALA A 32 -25.43 -2.69 10.58
N VAL A 33 -24.85 -3.65 11.29
CA VAL A 33 -23.42 -3.98 11.18
C VAL A 33 -23.06 -4.45 9.77
N ARG A 34 -23.88 -5.30 9.15
CA ARG A 34 -23.65 -5.74 7.76
C ARG A 34 -23.63 -4.55 6.80
N ARG A 35 -24.60 -3.64 6.92
CA ARG A 35 -24.66 -2.44 6.07
C ARG A 35 -23.41 -1.59 6.20
N GLU A 36 -22.96 -1.27 7.41
CA GLU A 36 -21.76 -0.44 7.60
C GLU A 36 -20.50 -1.11 7.03
N ILE A 37 -20.35 -2.44 7.18
CA ILE A 37 -19.21 -3.16 6.62
C ILE A 37 -19.29 -3.23 5.09
N ASP A 38 -20.50 -3.39 4.52
CA ASP A 38 -20.75 -3.37 3.08
C ASP A 38 -20.49 -1.97 2.47
N GLU A 39 -20.75 -0.90 3.23
CA GLU A 39 -20.46 0.50 2.88
C GLU A 39 -18.96 0.86 3.01
N GLY A 40 -18.10 -0.11 3.33
CA GLY A 40 -16.66 0.07 3.33
C GLY A 40 -16.09 0.63 4.64
N LEU A 41 -16.83 0.60 5.75
CA LEU A 41 -16.33 1.08 7.05
C LEU A 41 -14.97 0.46 7.45
N LEU A 42 -14.76 -0.82 7.13
CA LEU A 42 -13.51 -1.53 7.40
C LEU A 42 -12.50 -1.47 6.24
N TRP A 43 -12.94 -1.05 5.06
CA TRP A 43 -12.18 -1.07 3.81
C TRP A 43 -12.13 0.36 3.25
N PRO A 44 -11.36 1.27 3.88
CA PRO A 44 -11.21 2.61 3.34
C PRO A 44 -10.66 2.52 1.91
N GLU A 45 -11.09 3.47 1.07
CA GLU A 45 -10.60 3.58 -0.31
C GLU A 45 -9.06 3.50 -0.33
N PRO A 46 -8.47 2.71 -1.24
CA PRO A 46 -7.03 2.58 -1.31
C PRO A 46 -6.42 3.97 -1.50
N LEU A 47 -5.37 4.25 -0.73
CA LEU A 47 -4.60 5.47 -0.90
C LEU A 47 -3.92 5.42 -2.27
N LEU A 48 -4.55 6.03 -3.26
CA LEU A 48 -4.00 6.21 -4.60
C LEU A 48 -2.94 7.31 -4.54
N GLN A 49 -1.73 6.91 -4.14
CA GLN A 49 -0.57 7.76 -4.20
C GLN A 49 0.20 7.42 -5.46
N LEU A 50 0.42 8.43 -6.32
CA LEU A 50 1.50 8.35 -7.27
C LEU A 50 2.77 8.27 -6.44
N ASN A 51 3.40 7.11 -6.43
CA ASN A 51 4.75 6.96 -5.91
C ASN A 51 5.67 7.11 -7.14
N PRO A 52 6.01 8.35 -7.56
CA PRO A 52 6.95 8.51 -8.64
C PRO A 52 8.24 7.86 -8.18
N SER A 53 8.59 6.74 -8.78
CA SER A 53 9.97 6.32 -8.79
C SER A 53 10.73 7.50 -9.39
N PHE A 54 11.51 8.21 -8.58
CA PHE A 54 12.48 9.13 -9.16
C PHE A 54 13.34 8.31 -10.12
N GLU A 55 13.64 8.89 -11.27
CA GLU A 55 14.60 8.28 -12.18
C GLU A 55 15.89 8.02 -11.37
N PRO A 56 16.43 6.80 -11.40
CA PRO A 56 17.66 6.52 -10.69
C PRO A 56 18.73 7.50 -11.20
N GLY A 57 19.21 8.34 -10.29
CA GLY A 57 20.29 9.27 -10.58
C GLY A 57 21.61 8.55 -10.81
N GLU A 58 22.63 9.33 -11.15
CA GLU A 58 23.98 8.82 -11.35
C GLU A 58 24.56 8.26 -10.04
N SER A 59 25.40 7.24 -10.15
CA SER A 59 26.12 6.69 -9.00
C SER A 59 27.13 7.69 -8.45
N ILE A 60 27.50 7.53 -7.18
CA ILE A 60 28.59 8.31 -6.55
C ILE A 60 29.85 8.29 -7.41
N GLU A 61 30.19 7.13 -7.98
CA GLU A 61 31.37 6.93 -8.83
C GLU A 61 31.26 7.72 -10.15
N GLN A 62 30.09 7.74 -10.77
CA GLN A 62 29.83 8.52 -11.97
C GLN A 62 30.00 10.02 -11.69
N LEU A 63 29.45 10.50 -10.58
CA LEU A 63 29.53 11.91 -10.18
C LEU A 63 30.96 12.35 -9.80
N ILE A 64 31.78 11.46 -9.23
CA ILE A 64 33.21 11.69 -9.00
C ILE A 64 33.96 11.78 -10.33
N ASN A 65 33.70 10.85 -11.26
CA ASN A 65 34.36 10.83 -12.57
C ASN A 65 34.03 12.07 -13.41
N GLN A 66 32.86 12.69 -13.19
CA GLN A 66 32.47 13.96 -13.82
C GLN A 66 33.10 15.19 -13.15
N GLY A 67 33.82 15.03 -12.04
CA GLY A 67 34.40 16.13 -11.26
C GLY A 67 33.37 16.95 -10.48
N LEU A 68 32.13 16.46 -10.36
CA LEU A 68 31.07 17.11 -9.60
C LEU A 68 31.18 16.82 -8.10
N LEU A 69 31.75 15.67 -7.74
CA LEU A 69 32.01 15.29 -6.35
C LEU A 69 33.51 15.09 -6.09
N HIS A 70 33.92 15.35 -4.84
CA HIS A 70 35.27 15.08 -4.38
C HIS A 70 35.52 13.56 -4.29
N GLU A 71 36.73 13.11 -4.62
CA GLU A 71 37.09 11.68 -4.62
C GLU A 71 36.83 10.97 -3.28
N THR A 72 36.94 11.70 -2.17
CA THR A 72 36.66 11.19 -0.82
C THR A 72 35.20 10.78 -0.62
N CYS A 73 34.26 11.31 -1.41
CA CYS A 73 32.85 10.91 -1.34
C CYS A 73 32.65 9.41 -1.60
N GLY A 74 33.48 8.79 -2.44
CA GLY A 74 33.42 7.34 -2.71
C GLY A 74 33.85 6.47 -1.52
N GLN A 75 34.58 7.05 -0.55
CA GLN A 75 34.96 6.37 0.68
C GLN A 75 33.90 6.55 1.78
N ILE A 76 33.20 7.69 1.77
CA ILE A 76 32.22 8.06 2.80
C ILE A 76 30.85 7.42 2.55
N PHE A 77 30.38 7.42 1.30
CA PHE A 77 29.00 7.04 0.93
C PHE A 77 28.90 5.64 0.32
N ARG A 78 29.73 4.71 0.78
CA ARG A 78 29.77 3.32 0.31
C ARG A 78 28.90 2.38 1.15
#